data_AF-A0A915LYG2-F1
#
_entry.id   AF-A0A915LYG2-F1
#
_cell.length_a   1.000
_cell.length_b   1.000
_cell.length_c   1.000
_cell.angle_alpha   90.00
_cell.angle_beta   90.00
_cell.angle_gamma   90.00
#
_symmetry.space_group_name_H-M   'P 1'
#
loop_
_entity.id
_entity.type
_entity.pdbx_description
1 polymer ?
#
loop_
_entity_poly.entity_id
_entity_poly.type
_entity_poly.pdbx_seq_one_letter_code
_entity_poly.pdbx_strand_id
1 'polypeptide(L)'
;MMLSSPAASTAALSSSPSCASSPSSNLKEISTPTPDVAVVRLKLLRVEMPEDQLPQNCQLSDLSCAVNVKEKVEINGENRLIQKRKTMQLQWEKCFDVGILQNRVLQMLVQNDKTLVADATMRLEDIVCKSKTDAVTHIWI
;
A
#
# COMPACT_ATOMS: atom_id res chain seq x y z
N MET A 1 62.24 -36.28 -41.10
CA MET A 1 63.08 -35.52 -40.14
C MET A 1 63.06 -34.06 -40.56
N MET A 2 62.61 -33.17 -39.67
CA MET A 2 62.77 -31.69 -39.69
C MET A 2 62.23 -30.94 -40.93
N LEU A 3 61.69 -29.72 -40.92
CA LEU A 3 61.29 -28.67 -39.98
C LEU A 3 60.73 -27.59 -40.93
N SER A 4 59.61 -26.91 -40.62
CA SER A 4 59.44 -25.47 -40.93
C SER A 4 58.02 -24.95 -40.62
N SER A 5 58.00 -24.02 -39.67
CA SER A 5 57.08 -22.92 -39.31
C SER A 5 56.50 -22.11 -40.52
N PRO A 6 55.66 -21.03 -40.39
CA PRO A 6 55.49 -20.16 -39.20
C PRO A 6 54.13 -19.44 -38.93
N ALA A 7 54.13 -18.77 -37.75
CA ALA A 7 53.59 -17.45 -37.33
C ALA A 7 52.23 -16.95 -37.88
N ALA A 8 51.24 -16.45 -37.13
CA ALA A 8 51.10 -15.56 -35.94
C ALA A 8 50.30 -14.29 -36.32
N SER A 9 49.22 -14.08 -35.56
CA SER A 9 48.33 -12.92 -35.33
C SER A 9 48.56 -11.55 -36.00
N THR A 10 47.44 -10.94 -36.44
CA THR A 10 47.16 -9.48 -36.45
C THR A 10 45.61 -9.32 -36.56
N ALA A 11 44.86 -8.92 -35.52
CA ALA A 11 44.52 -7.58 -35.01
C ALA A 11 43.47 -6.76 -35.81
N ALA A 12 42.37 -6.46 -35.10
CA ALA A 12 41.54 -5.25 -35.06
C ALA A 12 40.68 -4.79 -36.28
N LEU A 13 39.41 -4.46 -35.99
CA LEU A 13 38.75 -3.13 -36.16
C LEU A 13 37.22 -3.25 -35.94
N SER A 14 36.68 -2.58 -34.91
CA SER A 14 35.67 -1.46 -34.97
C SER A 14 34.33 -1.81 -35.63
N SER A 15 33.12 -1.49 -35.14
CA SER A 15 32.61 -0.32 -34.42
C SER A 15 31.08 -0.52 -34.23
N SER A 16 30.50 -0.09 -33.11
CA SER A 16 29.05 0.16 -32.94
C SER A 16 28.60 1.35 -33.83
N PRO A 17 27.30 1.57 -34.23
CA PRO A 17 26.12 1.60 -33.34
C PRO A 17 24.71 1.21 -33.92
N SER A 18 23.74 1.09 -33.00
CA SER A 18 22.29 1.42 -33.08
C SER A 18 21.36 0.77 -34.13
N CYS A 19 20.35 0.02 -33.66
CA CYS A 19 18.98 -0.13 -34.21
C CYS A 19 18.08 -0.64 -33.06
N ALA A 20 17.24 0.19 -32.41
CA ALA A 20 15.92 0.68 -32.81
C ALA A 20 14.77 -0.35 -32.72
N SER A 21 13.74 0.05 -31.95
CA SER A 21 12.33 -0.36 -31.89
C SER A 21 11.95 -1.76 -31.36
N SER A 22 11.50 -1.78 -30.10
CA SER A 22 10.66 -2.82 -29.50
C SER A 22 9.20 -2.67 -29.94
N PRO A 23 8.47 -3.75 -30.28
CA PRO A 23 7.04 -3.65 -30.56
C PRO A 23 6.22 -3.60 -29.26
N SER A 24 5.40 -2.55 -29.14
CA SER A 24 4.35 -2.42 -28.14
C SER A 24 3.04 -3.05 -28.61
N SER A 25 2.20 -3.35 -27.62
CA SER A 25 0.72 -3.45 -27.66
C SER A 25 0.11 -4.86 -27.85
N ASN A 26 -0.36 -5.44 -26.75
CA ASN A 26 -1.77 -5.42 -26.34
C ASN A 26 -2.01 -6.56 -25.32
N LEU A 27 -1.63 -6.34 -24.07
CA LEU A 27 -2.31 -7.03 -22.98
C LEU A 27 -3.57 -6.22 -22.72
N LYS A 28 -4.71 -6.73 -23.19
CA LYS A 28 -6.03 -6.31 -22.70
C LYS A 28 -6.00 -6.49 -21.19
N GLU A 29 -5.83 -5.39 -20.47
CA GLU A 29 -6.14 -5.30 -19.06
C GLU A 29 -7.62 -5.66 -18.97
N ILE A 30 -7.89 -6.91 -18.57
CA ILE A 30 -9.23 -7.36 -18.25
C ILE A 30 -9.58 -6.57 -16.99
N SER A 31 -10.18 -5.40 -17.18
CA SER A 31 -10.95 -4.72 -16.16
C SER A 31 -12.15 -5.63 -15.88
N THR A 32 -11.96 -6.54 -14.92
CA THR A 32 -13.09 -7.23 -14.30
C THR A 32 -14.08 -6.14 -13.88
N PRO A 33 -15.35 -6.21 -14.32
CA PRO A 33 -16.35 -5.25 -13.90
C PRO A 33 -16.36 -5.29 -12.38
N THR A 34 -15.94 -4.18 -11.77
CA THR A 34 -16.01 -4.05 -10.32
C THR A 34 -17.50 -4.08 -10.03
N PRO A 35 -18.02 -5.05 -9.26
CA PRO A 35 -19.42 -4.97 -8.82
C PRO A 35 -19.62 -3.60 -8.16
N ASP A 36 -20.83 -3.05 -8.19
CA ASP A 36 -21.16 -1.83 -7.42
C ASP A 36 -20.93 -2.11 -5.94
N VAL A 37 -19.68 -1.93 -5.48
CA VAL A 37 -19.27 -2.15 -4.11
C VAL A 37 -19.72 -0.92 -3.35
N ALA A 38 -20.69 -1.10 -2.44
CA ALA A 38 -21.05 -0.07 -1.49
C ALA A 38 -19.78 0.47 -0.81
N VAL A 39 -19.67 1.79 -0.70
CA VAL A 39 -18.50 2.44 -0.08
C VAL A 39 -18.90 3.09 1.23
N VAL A 40 -18.00 3.05 2.21
CA VAL A 40 -18.07 3.90 3.40
C VAL A 40 -17.07 5.02 3.26
N ARG A 41 -17.54 6.25 3.49
CA ARG A 41 -16.70 7.45 3.54
C ARG A 41 -16.26 7.70 4.98
N LEU A 42 -14.96 7.73 5.21
CA LEU A 42 -14.34 7.90 6.51
C LEU A 42 -13.54 9.20 6.53
N LYS A 43 -13.43 9.81 7.71
CA LYS A 43 -12.61 11.00 7.95
C LYS A 43 -11.89 10.85 9.28
N LEU A 44 -10.58 11.01 9.29
CA LEU A 44 -9.79 11.00 10.52
C LEU A 44 -9.77 12.42 11.09
N LEU A 45 -10.28 12.63 12.30
CA LEU A 45 -10.36 13.97 12.86
C LEU A 45 -9.05 14.37 13.54
N ARG A 46 -8.66 13.62 14.57
CA ARG A 46 -7.46 13.86 15.36
C ARG A 46 -7.00 12.59 16.05
N VAL A 47 -5.76 12.61 16.52
CA VAL A 47 -5.22 11.66 17.49
C VAL A 47 -5.26 12.29 18.87
N GLU A 48 -5.64 11.51 19.87
CA GLU A 48 -5.50 11.87 21.28
C GLU A 48 -4.59 10.83 21.93
N MET A 49 -3.49 11.30 22.51
CA MET A 49 -2.49 10.45 23.14
C MET A 49 -1.85 11.21 24.31
N PRO A 50 -1.61 10.55 25.46
CA PRO A 50 -0.83 11.12 26.55
C PRO A 50 0.58 11.55 26.12
N GLU A 51 1.09 12.66 26.67
CA GLU A 51 2.41 13.21 26.30
C GLU A 51 3.56 12.24 26.60
N ASP A 52 3.42 11.38 27.62
CA ASP A 52 4.41 10.36 27.99
C ASP A 52 4.52 9.20 26.99
N GLN A 53 3.53 9.06 26.09
CA GLN A 53 3.53 8.07 25.01
C GLN A 53 4.04 8.65 23.68
N LEU A 54 4.24 9.96 23.61
CA LEU A 54 4.81 10.60 22.42
C LEU A 54 6.32 10.35 22.36
N PRO A 55 6.87 10.19 21.14
CA PRO A 55 8.32 10.21 20.97
C PRO A 55 8.94 11.51 21.51
N GLN A 56 10.22 11.47 21.89
CA GLN A 56 10.92 12.68 22.36
C GLN A 56 10.82 13.81 21.33
N ASN A 57 10.49 15.01 21.81
CA ASN A 57 10.33 16.22 21.01
C ASN A 57 9.26 16.13 19.90
N CYS A 58 8.30 15.21 20.03
CA CYS A 58 7.17 15.08 19.11
C CYS A 58 5.92 15.70 19.72
N GLN A 59 5.26 16.58 18.99
CA GLN A 59 3.93 17.10 19.32
C GLN A 59 2.87 16.29 18.57
N LEU A 60 1.63 16.32 19.06
CA LEU A 60 0.49 15.67 18.36
C LEU A 60 0.32 16.16 16.92
N SER A 61 0.67 17.43 16.63
CA SER A 61 0.62 18.02 15.29
C SER A 61 1.63 17.43 14.32
N ASP A 62 2.70 16.83 14.83
CA ASP A 62 3.76 16.23 14.02
C ASP A 62 3.39 14.80 13.58
N LEU A 63 2.34 14.23 14.19
CA LEU A 63 1.85 12.91 13.88
C LEU A 63 1.08 12.90 12.57
N SER A 64 1.34 11.87 11.78
CA SER A 64 0.62 11.51 10.57
C SER A 64 -0.10 10.17 10.77
N CYS A 65 -1.07 9.87 9.91
CA CYS A 65 -1.74 8.57 9.93
C CYS A 65 -1.65 7.88 8.57
N ALA A 66 -1.24 6.62 8.59
CA ALA A 66 -1.28 5.72 7.46
C ALA A 66 -2.35 4.64 7.70
N VAL A 67 -3.04 4.21 6.65
CA VAL A 67 -4.06 3.17 6.74
C VAL A 67 -3.74 2.03 5.78
N ASN A 68 -3.73 0.82 6.35
CA ASN A 68 -3.69 -0.42 5.61
C ASN A 68 -5.09 -1.01 5.55
N VAL A 69 -5.54 -1.35 4.35
CA VAL A 69 -6.78 -2.10 4.15
C VAL A 69 -6.43 -3.55 3.86
N LYS A 70 -6.70 -4.42 4.82
CA LYS A 70 -6.39 -5.85 4.79
C LYS A 70 -7.65 -6.69 4.60
N GLU A 71 -7.46 -7.91 4.16
CA GLU A 71 -8.50 -8.93 4.01
C GLU A 71 -8.14 -10.13 4.88
N LYS A 72 -9.07 -10.56 5.72
CA LYS A 72 -8.95 -11.81 6.46
C LYS A 72 -9.25 -12.98 5.52
N VAL A 73 -8.28 -13.86 5.38
CA VAL A 73 -8.35 -15.07 4.54
C VAL A 73 -7.97 -16.28 5.38
N GLU A 74 -8.52 -17.44 5.04
CA GLU A 74 -8.11 -18.72 5.61
C GLU A 74 -7.13 -19.41 4.66
N ILE A 75 -5.95 -19.77 5.17
CA ILE A 75 -4.91 -20.47 4.41
C ILE A 75 -4.50 -21.69 5.24
N ASN A 76 -4.75 -22.89 4.73
CA ASN A 76 -4.44 -24.17 5.40
C ASN A 76 -5.07 -24.28 6.81
N GLY A 77 -6.29 -23.79 7.01
CA GLY A 77 -6.94 -23.78 8.32
C GLY A 77 -6.52 -22.63 9.25
N GLU A 78 -5.56 -21.78 8.85
CA GLU A 78 -5.13 -20.62 9.63
C GLU A 78 -5.70 -19.32 9.08
N ASN A 79 -6.20 -18.46 9.98
CA ASN A 79 -6.63 -17.11 9.62
C ASN A 79 -5.44 -16.17 9.48
N ARG A 80 -5.33 -15.49 8.33
CA ARG A 80 -4.28 -14.51 8.03
C ARG A 80 -4.87 -13.21 7.50
N LEU A 81 -4.17 -12.10 7.74
CA LEU A 81 -4.51 -10.80 7.16
C LEU A 81 -3.59 -10.48 5.98
N ILE A 82 -4.17 -10.32 4.79
CA ILE A 82 -3.41 -9.99 3.58
C ILE A 82 -3.72 -8.57 3.13
N GLN A 83 -2.68 -7.78 2.91
CA GLN A 83 -2.78 -6.46 2.32
C GLN A 83 -2.52 -6.56 0.81
N LYS A 84 -3.58 -6.45 0.00
CA LYS A 84 -3.47 -6.51 -1.46
C LYS A 84 -3.13 -5.16 -2.10
N ARG A 85 -3.43 -4.04 -1.42
CA ARG A 85 -3.26 -2.67 -1.92
C ARG A 85 -2.17 -1.93 -1.15
N LYS A 86 -1.58 -0.90 -1.77
CA LYS A 86 -0.60 -0.03 -1.10
C LYS A 86 -1.22 0.67 0.11
N THR A 87 -0.40 0.93 1.12
CA THR A 87 -0.74 1.74 2.29
C THR A 87 -1.17 3.14 1.85
N MET A 88 -2.27 3.63 2.43
CA MET A 88 -2.78 4.97 2.17
C MET A 88 -2.20 5.93 3.19
N GLN A 89 -1.56 7.01 2.71
CA GLN A 89 -1.13 8.11 3.58
C GLN A 89 -2.27 9.11 3.67
N LEU A 90 -2.82 9.30 4.87
CA LEU A 90 -4.00 10.12 5.09
C LEU A 90 -3.64 11.44 5.75
N GLN A 91 -4.41 12.46 5.41
CA GLN A 91 -4.36 13.75 6.08
C GLN A 91 -5.54 13.84 7.05
N TRP A 92 -5.29 14.43 8.22
CA TRP A 92 -6.33 14.78 9.17
C TRP A 92 -7.39 15.67 8.50
N GLU A 93 -8.64 15.52 8.95
CA GLU A 93 -9.82 16.22 8.47
C GLU A 93 -10.14 16.05 6.97
N LYS A 94 -9.50 15.08 6.29
CA LYS A 94 -9.82 14.73 4.90
C LYS A 94 -10.55 13.39 4.80
N CYS A 95 -11.57 13.37 3.95
CA CYS A 95 -12.34 12.17 3.68
C CYS A 95 -11.57 11.21 2.76
N PHE A 96 -11.79 9.92 2.97
CA PHE A 96 -11.34 8.84 2.09
C PHE A 96 -12.42 7.74 2.04
N ASP A 97 -12.50 7.05 0.91
CA ASP A 97 -13.53 6.04 0.69
C ASP A 97 -12.93 4.63 0.76
N VAL A 98 -13.65 3.71 1.40
CA VAL A 98 -13.29 2.30 1.48
C VAL A 98 -14.47 1.45 1.03
N GLY A 99 -14.23 0.54 0.08
CA GLY A 99 -15.22 -0.44 -0.35
C GLY A 99 -15.57 -1.41 0.79
N ILE A 100 -16.86 -1.52 1.09
CA ILE A 100 -17.45 -2.40 2.09
C ILE A 100 -17.51 -3.81 1.51
N LEU A 101 -16.56 -4.63 1.92
CA LEU A 101 -16.49 -6.05 1.57
C LEU A 101 -16.37 -6.85 2.87
N GLN A 102 -16.87 -8.08 2.87
CA GLN A 102 -16.71 -8.99 4.00
C GLN A 102 -15.23 -9.18 4.35
N ASN A 103 -14.95 -9.45 5.62
CA ASN A 103 -13.60 -9.75 6.12
C ASN A 103 -12.56 -8.63 5.90
N ARG A 104 -13.00 -7.41 5.58
CA ARG A 104 -12.13 -6.23 5.52
C ARG A 104 -11.73 -5.78 6.92
N VAL A 105 -10.43 -5.54 7.08
CA VAL A 105 -9.85 -5.02 8.30
C VAL A 105 -9.10 -3.74 7.97
N LEU A 106 -9.38 -2.66 8.70
CA LEU A 106 -8.61 -1.44 8.68
C LEU A 106 -7.55 -1.53 9.77
N GLN A 107 -6.29 -1.34 9.40
CA GLN A 107 -5.22 -1.09 10.36
C GLN A 107 -4.77 0.36 10.18
N MET A 108 -4.98 1.15 11.21
CA MET A 108 -4.55 2.54 11.30
C MET A 108 -3.20 2.59 12.01
N LEU A 109 -2.27 3.35 11.45
CA LEU A 109 -0.89 3.48 11.92
C LEU A 109 -0.64 4.96 12.18
N VAL A 110 -0.47 5.34 13.43
CA VAL A 110 -0.03 6.69 13.82
C VAL A 110 1.48 6.73 13.75
N GLN A 111 2.03 7.72 13.06
CA GLN A 111 3.46 7.79 12.74
C GLN A 111 4.05 9.16 12.99
N ASN A 112 5.29 9.18 13.49
CA ASN A 112 6.17 10.35 13.47
C ASN A 112 7.31 10.06 12.48
N ASP A 113 7.42 10.82 11.39
CA ASP A 113 8.42 10.60 10.34
C ASP A 113 8.56 9.13 9.88
N LYS A 114 7.42 8.48 9.61
CA LYS A 114 7.29 7.05 9.23
C LYS A 114 7.64 6.04 10.33
N THR A 115 8.13 6.48 11.47
CA THR A 115 8.30 5.65 12.66
C THR A 115 6.93 5.39 13.26
N LEU A 116 6.59 4.13 13.49
CA LEU A 116 5.32 3.76 14.11
C LEU A 116 5.31 4.22 15.57
N VAL A 117 4.29 4.98 15.95
CA VAL A 117 4.06 5.44 17.33
C VAL A 117 2.99 4.57 17.99
N ALA A 118 1.88 4.35 17.30
CA ALA A 118 0.80 3.47 17.74
C ALA A 118 0.05 2.90 16.55
N ASP A 119 -0.67 1.79 16.78
CA ASP A 119 -1.60 1.24 15.81
C ASP A 119 -2.92 0.81 16.42
N ALA A 120 -3.96 0.81 15.58
CA ALA A 120 -5.27 0.29 15.92
C ALA A 120 -5.78 -0.54 14.76
N THR A 121 -6.36 -1.69 15.06
CA THR A 121 -6.90 -2.61 14.05
C THR A 121 -8.38 -2.87 14.31
N MET A 122 -9.20 -2.69 13.29
CA MET A 122 -10.66 -2.82 13.37
C MET A 122 -11.24 -3.52 12.15
N ARG A 123 -12.34 -4.25 12.34
CA ARG A 123 -13.11 -4.75 11.20
C ARG A 123 -13.95 -3.62 10.60
N LEU A 124 -13.99 -3.55 9.27
CA LEU A 124 -14.78 -2.54 8.57
C LEU A 124 -16.28 -2.70 8.86
N GLU A 125 -16.74 -3.93 9.01
CA GLU A 125 -18.14 -4.24 9.37
C GLU A 125 -18.55 -3.66 10.72
N ASP A 126 -17.64 -3.61 11.70
CA ASP A 126 -17.91 -3.02 13.02
C ASP A 126 -18.00 -1.50 13.00
N ILE A 127 -17.36 -0.87 12.01
CA ILE A 127 -17.47 0.58 11.76
C ILE A 127 -18.79 0.87 11.05
N VAL A 128 -19.08 0.11 10.00
CA VAL A 128 -20.29 0.27 9.18
C VAL A 128 -21.56 -0.04 9.96
N CYS A 129 -21.55 -1.01 10.88
CA CYS A 129 -22.74 -1.32 11.68
C CYS A 129 -23.17 -0.16 12.60
N LYS A 130 -22.27 0.79 12.89
CA LYS A 130 -22.54 2.01 13.66
C LYS A 130 -22.94 3.19 12.77
N SER A 131 -22.76 3.10 11.45
CA SER A 131 -23.13 4.18 10.53
C SER A 131 -24.62 4.12 10.19
N LYS A 132 -25.20 5.29 9.90
CA LYS A 132 -26.55 5.42 9.35
C LYS A 132 -26.43 6.15 8.02
N THR A 133 -27.26 5.77 7.06
CA THR A 133 -27.35 6.48 5.78
C THR A 133 -27.67 7.95 6.04
N ASP A 134 -26.98 8.85 5.32
CA ASP A 134 -27.13 10.30 5.40
C ASP A 134 -26.84 10.95 6.77
N ALA A 135 -26.10 10.25 7.65
CA ALA A 135 -25.65 10.80 8.92
C ALA A 135 -24.14 10.61 9.15
N VAL A 136 -23.54 11.52 9.93
CA VAL A 136 -22.16 11.40 10.40
C VAL A 136 -22.16 10.72 11.76
N THR A 137 -21.53 9.54 11.84
CA THR A 137 -21.26 8.85 13.11
C THR A 137 -19.82 9.12 13.54
N HIS A 138 -19.63 9.57 14.77
CA HIS A 138 -18.31 9.71 15.40
C HIS A 138 -17.98 8.45 16.19
N ILE A 139 -16.77 7.91 16.00
CA ILE A 139 -16.31 6.69 16.66
C ILE A 139 -14.92 6.97 17.22
N TRP A 140 -14.74 6.65 18.50
CA TRP A 140 -13.43 6.56 19.14
C TRP A 140 -12.93 5.11 19.03
N ILE A 141 -11.65 4.98 18.76
CA ILE A 141 -10.98 3.71 18.50
C ILE A 141 -9.91 3.53 19.58
#